data_AF-A0A080ZFV8-F1
#
_entry.id   AF-A0A080ZFV8-F1
#
_cell.length_a   1.000
_cell.length_b   1.000
_cell.length_c   1.000
_cell.angle_alpha   90.00
_cell.angle_beta   90.00
_cell.angle_gamma   90.00
#
_symmetry.space_group_name_H-M   'P 1'
#
loop_
_entity.id
_entity.type
_entity.pdbx_description
1 polymer ?
#
loop_
_entity_poly.entity_id
_entity_poly.type
_entity_poly.pdbx_seq_one_letter_code
_entity_poly.pdbx_strand_id
1 'polypeptide(L)'
;MSKRSFSPSKLPVTILTGFLGSGKTTLLNHLLTENHGKKFAIIENEFGEVGVDDQLIRQVTSPDDIGGGDSRSRKFNMGEEILTMNNGCICCSVRGDLVRLIAQILKRNGDRNQLDGIIIETTGMADPGPVVQTFFAEPLVAATCELDGIITVVDAKHILQHLRPGNGVEYECEEQIAFADRVLLNKTDLVSSTELKEVHSRIRDINSAVSVIECQHCRVDPALLLNVKTFDLDSILKRQPDFLQTDKEKSHEHSHGEHMHEHKTEGEQHHTGHKHKHSLVSSVGLSLPDPILVALLEEWIDDILETEGDDLLRYKGVVNVAGIDKKYVFQGVHTLFKGRFADNWAPGEKRETRFVFIGKNLDREALTEGFLACRATKDLRFRVGDRVMANTGDDGFQAGTIVQLWEQGNPYAIQLDSGRKIWAPVDEVGLVRALEVQQQEEKTRQPLAMVHILA
;
A
#
# COMPACT_ATOMS: atom_id res chain seq x y z
N MET A 1 -20.60 19.83 -18.37
CA MET A 1 -19.78 18.99 -19.28
C MET A 1 -18.31 19.30 -19.04
N SER A 2 -17.66 18.55 -18.15
CA SER A 2 -16.21 18.68 -17.89
C SER A 2 -15.50 17.61 -18.71
N LYS A 3 -14.62 18.04 -19.61
CA LYS A 3 -13.84 17.18 -20.51
C LYS A 3 -12.82 16.40 -19.67
N ARG A 4 -13.06 15.10 -19.47
CA ARG A 4 -12.09 14.16 -18.90
C ARG A 4 -10.95 13.97 -19.92
N SER A 5 -9.73 14.33 -19.56
CA SER A 5 -8.52 13.90 -20.26
C SER A 5 -8.21 12.46 -19.83
N PHE A 6 -8.78 11.49 -20.54
CA PHE A 6 -8.36 10.10 -20.39
C PHE A 6 -7.06 9.88 -21.16
N SER A 7 -5.93 9.76 -20.45
CA SER A 7 -4.88 8.84 -20.89
C SER A 7 -5.49 7.44 -21.04
N PRO A 8 -4.98 6.52 -21.89
CA PRO A 8 -5.59 5.21 -22.10
C PRO A 8 -5.56 4.40 -20.79
N SER A 9 -6.58 4.58 -19.96
CA SER A 9 -6.59 4.15 -18.56
C SER A 9 -6.76 2.65 -18.52
N LYS A 10 -5.93 2.00 -17.71
CA LYS A 10 -6.09 0.58 -17.38
C LYS A 10 -7.45 0.37 -16.72
N LEU A 11 -8.05 -0.80 -16.92
CA LEU A 11 -9.34 -1.13 -16.31
C LEU A 11 -9.16 -1.35 -14.80
N PRO A 12 -9.87 -0.64 -13.92
CA PRO A 12 -9.73 -0.81 -12.48
C PRO A 12 -10.30 -2.16 -12.05
N VAL A 13 -9.59 -2.86 -11.17
CA VAL A 13 -10.00 -4.15 -10.61
C VAL A 13 -10.05 -4.08 -9.10
N THR A 14 -11.18 -4.48 -8.53
CA THR A 14 -11.40 -4.53 -7.08
C THR A 14 -11.43 -5.98 -6.62
N ILE A 15 -10.67 -6.30 -5.59
CA ILE A 15 -10.72 -7.61 -4.94
C ILE A 15 -11.73 -7.52 -3.79
N LEU A 16 -12.75 -8.37 -3.81
CA LEU A 16 -13.73 -8.50 -2.75
C LEU A 16 -13.40 -9.75 -1.91
N THR A 17 -13.06 -9.54 -0.64
CA THR A 17 -12.72 -10.60 0.31
C THR A 17 -13.55 -10.47 1.59
N GLY A 18 -13.37 -11.40 2.53
CA GLY A 18 -14.06 -11.43 3.81
C GLY A 18 -14.48 -12.85 4.19
N PHE A 19 -14.50 -13.15 5.48
CA PHE A 19 -14.78 -14.47 6.01
C PHE A 19 -16.14 -15.04 5.55
N LEU A 20 -16.29 -16.37 5.61
CA LEU A 20 -17.53 -17.05 5.24
C LEU A 20 -18.74 -16.48 6.01
N GLY A 21 -19.83 -16.20 5.30
CA GLY A 21 -21.05 -15.66 5.92
C GLY A 21 -21.03 -14.15 6.22
N SER A 22 -19.96 -13.43 5.90
CA SER A 22 -19.87 -11.96 6.05
C SER A 22 -20.90 -11.17 5.21
N GLY A 23 -21.37 -11.77 4.11
CA GLY A 23 -22.36 -11.18 3.21
C GLY A 23 -21.84 -10.84 1.81
N LYS A 24 -20.68 -11.40 1.38
CA LYS A 24 -20.12 -11.21 0.03
C LYS A 24 -21.13 -11.51 -1.08
N THR A 25 -21.76 -12.68 -1.08
CA THR A 25 -22.82 -13.05 -2.06
C THR A 25 -23.99 -12.08 -2.03
N THR A 26 -24.38 -11.58 -0.85
CA THR A 26 -25.42 -10.54 -0.73
C THR A 26 -24.99 -9.23 -1.37
N LEU A 27 -23.73 -8.83 -1.22
CA LEU A 27 -23.17 -7.64 -1.87
C LEU A 27 -23.12 -7.80 -3.39
N LEU A 28 -22.68 -8.95 -3.90
CA LEU A 28 -22.66 -9.22 -5.34
C LEU A 28 -24.07 -9.17 -5.94
N ASN A 29 -25.06 -9.80 -5.27
CA ASN A 29 -26.46 -9.73 -5.69
C ASN A 29 -27.00 -8.29 -5.67
N HIS A 30 -26.65 -7.51 -4.64
CA HIS A 30 -27.00 -6.09 -4.56
C HIS A 30 -26.46 -5.31 -5.77
N LEU A 31 -25.22 -5.57 -6.18
CA LEU A 31 -24.62 -4.94 -7.36
C LEU A 31 -25.36 -5.35 -8.64
N LEU A 32 -25.60 -6.63 -8.85
CA LEU A 32 -26.22 -7.14 -10.08
C LEU A 32 -27.70 -6.74 -10.24
N THR A 33 -28.40 -6.48 -9.13
CA THR A 33 -29.84 -6.19 -9.12
C THR A 33 -30.16 -4.71 -9.20
N GLU A 34 -29.31 -3.85 -8.63
CA GLU A 34 -29.57 -2.42 -8.57
C GLU A 34 -29.13 -1.69 -9.85
N ASN A 35 -29.96 -0.79 -10.35
CA ASN A 35 -29.57 0.07 -11.46
C ASN A 35 -28.70 1.24 -10.97
N HIS A 36 -27.42 0.97 -10.78
CA HIS A 36 -26.43 1.95 -10.32
C HIS A 36 -25.70 2.67 -11.48
N GLY A 37 -26.07 2.40 -12.74
CA GLY A 37 -25.50 3.08 -13.91
C GLY A 37 -24.01 2.80 -14.15
N LYS A 38 -23.51 1.68 -13.62
CA LYS A 38 -22.13 1.18 -13.78
C LYS A 38 -22.16 -0.18 -14.45
N LYS A 39 -21.10 -0.54 -15.16
CA LYS A 39 -20.99 -1.83 -15.85
C LYS A 39 -19.80 -2.60 -15.32
N PHE A 40 -20.08 -3.74 -14.70
CA PHE A 40 -19.09 -4.57 -14.02
C PHE A 40 -18.94 -5.93 -14.68
N ALA A 41 -17.70 -6.42 -14.72
CA ALA A 41 -17.46 -7.85 -14.86
C ALA A 41 -17.13 -8.43 -13.48
N ILE A 42 -17.80 -9.50 -13.07
CA ILE A 42 -17.56 -10.15 -11.79
C ILE A 42 -16.92 -11.51 -12.05
N ILE A 43 -15.80 -11.77 -11.38
CA ILE A 43 -15.11 -13.06 -11.38
C ILE A 43 -15.33 -13.70 -10.02
N GLU A 44 -16.04 -14.81 -9.99
CA GLU A 44 -16.26 -15.60 -8.77
C GLU A 44 -15.18 -16.69 -8.69
N ASN A 45 -14.33 -16.61 -7.67
CA ASN A 45 -13.39 -17.68 -7.36
C ASN A 45 -14.05 -18.66 -6.38
N GLU A 46 -14.54 -19.80 -6.85
CA GLU A 46 -15.16 -20.83 -6.01
C GLU A 46 -14.24 -22.06 -5.85
N PHE A 47 -14.15 -22.57 -4.61
CA PHE A 47 -13.54 -23.86 -4.31
C PHE A 47 -14.66 -24.88 -4.00
N GLY A 48 -15.02 -25.74 -4.96
CA GLY A 48 -15.98 -26.83 -4.77
C GLY A 48 -16.76 -27.21 -6.04
N GLU A 49 -17.22 -28.47 -6.15
CA GLU A 49 -17.94 -28.98 -7.33
C GLU A 49 -19.42 -28.54 -7.44
N VAL A 50 -19.98 -27.92 -6.40
CA VAL A 50 -21.36 -27.40 -6.41
C VAL A 50 -21.43 -26.12 -5.59
N GLY A 51 -21.49 -24.98 -6.27
CA GLY A 51 -21.71 -23.71 -5.61
C GLY A 51 -23.13 -23.51 -5.14
N VAL A 52 -23.28 -23.34 -3.82
CA VAL A 52 -24.56 -22.87 -3.24
C VAL A 52 -24.81 -21.42 -3.66
N ASP A 53 -23.75 -20.64 -3.84
CA ASP A 53 -23.80 -19.24 -4.27
C ASP A 53 -24.33 -19.11 -5.71
N ASP A 54 -23.95 -20.06 -6.58
CA ASP A 54 -24.41 -20.16 -7.97
C ASP A 54 -25.94 -20.37 -8.06
N GLN A 55 -26.60 -20.92 -7.02
CA GLN A 55 -28.07 -21.04 -6.95
C GLN A 55 -28.76 -19.77 -6.44
N LEU A 56 -28.12 -18.99 -5.57
CA LEU A 56 -28.69 -17.75 -5.03
C LEU A 56 -28.72 -16.65 -6.11
N ILE A 57 -27.70 -16.60 -6.96
CA ILE A 57 -27.65 -15.68 -8.10
C ILE A 57 -28.67 -16.09 -9.20
N ARG A 58 -28.91 -17.40 -9.39
CA ARG A 58 -29.90 -17.95 -10.34
C ARG A 58 -31.35 -17.54 -10.05
N GLN A 59 -31.71 -17.26 -8.80
CA GLN A 59 -33.10 -16.91 -8.45
C GLN A 59 -33.52 -15.51 -8.95
N VAL A 60 -32.56 -14.67 -9.34
CA VAL A 60 -32.80 -13.30 -9.82
C VAL A 60 -33.02 -13.26 -11.34
N THR A 61 -32.54 -14.28 -12.08
CA THR A 61 -32.76 -14.39 -13.53
C THR A 61 -34.14 -14.98 -13.82
N SER A 62 -34.88 -14.37 -14.75
CA SER A 62 -36.13 -14.95 -15.26
C SER A 62 -35.83 -16.31 -15.91
N PRO A 63 -36.68 -17.34 -15.74
CA PRO A 63 -36.44 -18.70 -16.25
C PRO A 63 -36.23 -18.81 -17.78
N ASP A 64 -36.50 -17.74 -18.52
CA ASP A 64 -36.56 -17.73 -19.98
C ASP A 64 -35.25 -17.31 -20.67
N ASP A 65 -34.22 -16.89 -19.93
CA ASP A 65 -32.91 -16.50 -20.51
C ASP A 65 -31.96 -17.69 -20.71
N ILE A 66 -32.48 -18.77 -21.29
CA ILE A 66 -31.66 -19.87 -21.86
C ILE A 66 -31.14 -19.41 -23.23
N GLY A 67 -30.33 -18.35 -23.23
CA GLY A 67 -29.55 -17.93 -24.38
C GLY A 67 -28.36 -18.88 -24.54
N GLY A 68 -28.41 -19.76 -25.53
CA GLY A 68 -27.36 -20.72 -25.85
C GLY A 68 -25.98 -20.06 -26.00
N GLY A 69 -25.12 -20.31 -25.01
CA GLY A 69 -23.73 -19.89 -24.94
C GLY A 69 -23.05 -20.65 -23.81
N ASP A 70 -21.74 -20.89 -23.96
CA ASP A 70 -20.87 -21.65 -23.04
C ASP A 70 -21.28 -21.47 -21.56
N SER A 71 -21.50 -22.54 -20.80
CA SER A 71 -22.09 -22.56 -19.44
C SER A 71 -21.33 -21.76 -18.35
N ARG A 72 -20.32 -20.99 -18.75
CA ARG A 72 -19.33 -20.28 -17.93
C ARG A 72 -19.46 -18.75 -17.96
N SER A 73 -20.38 -18.19 -18.76
CA SER A 73 -20.56 -16.75 -18.93
C SER A 73 -22.04 -16.41 -19.00
N ARG A 74 -22.51 -15.57 -18.07
CA ARG A 74 -23.90 -15.13 -17.99
C ARG A 74 -23.95 -13.60 -18.02
N LYS A 75 -24.79 -13.04 -18.90
CA LYS A 75 -25.09 -11.60 -18.94
C LYS A 75 -26.35 -11.34 -18.11
N PHE A 76 -26.28 -10.34 -17.24
CA PHE A 76 -27.41 -9.90 -16.42
C PHE A 76 -28.05 -8.66 -17.07
N ASN A 77 -28.08 -7.53 -16.34
CA ASN A 77 -28.52 -6.23 -16.83
C ASN A 77 -27.57 -5.67 -17.89
N MET A 78 -27.94 -4.51 -18.47
CA MET A 78 -27.38 -3.88 -19.69
C MET A 78 -25.85 -3.57 -19.65
N GLY A 79 -25.00 -4.59 -19.55
CA GLY A 79 -23.54 -4.51 -19.55
C GLY A 79 -22.82 -5.29 -18.43
N GLU A 80 -23.51 -6.01 -17.55
CA GLU A 80 -22.90 -6.79 -16.46
C GLU A 80 -22.78 -8.27 -16.81
N GLU A 81 -21.62 -8.87 -16.50
CA GLU A 81 -21.30 -10.26 -16.81
C GLU A 81 -20.63 -10.94 -15.61
N ILE A 82 -21.08 -12.17 -15.27
CA ILE A 82 -20.40 -13.02 -14.28
C ILE A 82 -19.65 -14.14 -15.00
N LEU A 83 -18.43 -14.37 -14.56
CA LEU A 83 -17.56 -15.46 -14.96
C LEU A 83 -17.12 -16.24 -13.73
N THR A 84 -17.43 -17.54 -13.72
CA THR A 84 -17.06 -18.43 -12.60
C THR A 84 -15.76 -19.16 -12.90
N MET A 85 -14.84 -19.19 -11.93
CA MET A 85 -13.64 -20.02 -11.96
C MET A 85 -13.95 -21.42 -11.40
N ASN A 86 -13.59 -22.49 -12.13
CA ASN A 86 -13.65 -23.85 -11.60
C ASN A 86 -12.25 -24.28 -11.15
N ASN A 87 -12.04 -24.44 -9.84
CA ASN A 87 -10.78 -24.96 -9.32
C ASN A 87 -10.93 -26.41 -8.83
N GLY A 88 -10.47 -27.36 -9.63
CA GLY A 88 -9.91 -28.60 -9.11
C GLY A 88 -8.54 -28.32 -8.47
N CYS A 89 -8.21 -29.05 -7.40
CA CYS A 89 -7.09 -28.80 -6.49
C CYS A 89 -5.69 -28.59 -7.15
N ILE A 90 -4.83 -27.95 -6.34
CA ILE A 90 -3.37 -27.73 -6.43
C ILE A 90 -2.98 -26.34 -6.94
N CYS A 91 -2.23 -25.65 -6.08
CA CYS A 91 -1.82 -24.24 -6.01
C CYS A 91 -1.20 -23.55 -7.25
N CYS A 92 -1.31 -24.11 -8.46
CA CYS A 92 -0.78 -23.54 -9.70
C CYS A 92 -1.86 -23.07 -10.70
N SER A 93 -3.14 -23.40 -10.52
CA SER A 93 -4.23 -23.07 -11.47
C SER A 93 -4.79 -21.65 -11.32
N VAL A 94 -4.81 -21.10 -10.10
CA VAL A 94 -5.51 -19.84 -9.79
C VAL A 94 -5.01 -18.64 -10.59
N ARG A 95 -3.67 -18.47 -10.68
CA ARG A 95 -3.06 -17.35 -11.43
C ARG A 95 -3.34 -17.47 -12.93
N GLY A 96 -3.14 -18.67 -13.49
CA GLY A 96 -3.34 -18.91 -14.92
C GLY A 96 -4.79 -18.74 -15.36
N ASP A 97 -5.75 -19.20 -14.55
CA ASP A 97 -7.17 -19.07 -14.86
C ASP A 97 -7.67 -17.63 -14.69
N LEU A 98 -7.17 -16.89 -13.69
CA LEU A 98 -7.48 -15.47 -13.55
C LEU A 98 -7.01 -14.66 -14.77
N VAL A 99 -5.78 -14.90 -15.24
CA VAL A 99 -5.25 -14.26 -16.46
C VAL A 99 -6.11 -14.59 -17.68
N ARG A 100 -6.54 -15.84 -17.82
CA ARG A 100 -7.42 -16.27 -18.91
C ARG A 100 -8.78 -15.58 -18.87
N LEU A 101 -9.41 -15.48 -17.70
CA LEU A 101 -10.70 -14.80 -17.55
C LEU A 101 -10.60 -13.32 -17.85
N ILE A 102 -9.57 -12.63 -17.31
CA ILE A 102 -9.30 -11.23 -17.64
C ILE A 102 -9.13 -11.06 -19.16
N ALA A 103 -8.35 -11.93 -19.81
CA ALA A 103 -8.19 -11.90 -21.26
C ALA A 103 -9.52 -12.11 -22.02
N GLN A 104 -10.41 -12.97 -21.53
CA GLN A 104 -11.74 -13.18 -22.11
C GLN A 104 -12.64 -11.95 -21.94
N ILE A 105 -12.67 -11.34 -20.75
CA ILE A 105 -13.41 -10.09 -20.49
C ILE A 105 -12.94 -9.01 -21.45
N LEU A 106 -11.62 -8.82 -21.57
CA LEU A 106 -11.03 -7.81 -22.44
C LEU A 106 -11.33 -8.08 -23.93
N LYS A 107 -11.28 -9.34 -24.36
CA LYS A 107 -11.58 -9.73 -25.74
C LYS A 107 -13.05 -9.52 -26.10
N ARG A 108 -13.97 -9.85 -25.19
CA ARG A 108 -15.42 -9.69 -25.40
C ARG A 108 -15.86 -8.24 -25.39
N ASN A 109 -15.25 -7.44 -24.52
CA ASN A 109 -15.54 -6.03 -24.34
C ASN A 109 -14.53 -5.17 -25.11
N GLY A 110 -14.19 -5.58 -26.34
CA GLY A 110 -13.04 -5.16 -27.17
C GLY A 110 -12.77 -3.66 -27.38
N ASP A 111 -13.57 -2.78 -26.80
CA ASP A 111 -13.24 -1.37 -26.56
C ASP A 111 -13.35 -1.08 -25.05
N ARG A 112 -12.25 -0.60 -24.45
CA ARG A 112 -12.07 -0.33 -23.00
C ARG A 112 -13.13 0.60 -22.36
N ASN A 113 -14.09 1.10 -23.13
CA ASN A 113 -15.15 2.02 -22.72
C ASN A 113 -16.49 1.34 -22.39
N GLN A 114 -16.58 0.01 -22.43
CA GLN A 114 -17.83 -0.70 -22.11
C GLN A 114 -17.95 -1.10 -20.64
N LEU A 115 -16.85 -1.25 -19.91
CA LEU A 115 -16.83 -1.63 -18.50
C LEU A 115 -16.25 -0.51 -17.65
N ASP A 116 -16.88 -0.27 -16.49
CA ASP A 116 -16.37 0.65 -15.47
C ASP A 116 -15.32 -0.01 -14.57
N GLY A 117 -15.33 -1.35 -14.44
CA GLY A 117 -14.34 -2.10 -13.66
C GLY A 117 -14.60 -3.62 -13.60
N ILE A 118 -13.66 -4.35 -13.00
CA ILE A 118 -13.79 -5.78 -12.67
C ILE A 118 -13.86 -5.94 -11.16
N ILE A 119 -14.71 -6.84 -10.68
CA ILE A 119 -14.74 -7.28 -9.27
C ILE A 119 -14.31 -8.74 -9.24
N ILE A 120 -13.32 -9.08 -8.41
CA ILE A 120 -12.88 -10.46 -8.19
C ILE A 120 -13.27 -10.84 -6.77
N GLU A 121 -14.22 -11.75 -6.61
CA GLU A 121 -14.50 -12.35 -5.31
C GLU A 121 -13.47 -13.44 -5.01
N THR A 122 -12.86 -13.37 -3.83
CA THR A 122 -12.09 -14.48 -3.26
C THR A 122 -12.99 -15.32 -2.36
N THR A 123 -12.69 -16.62 -2.23
CA THR A 123 -13.42 -17.47 -1.27
C THR A 123 -13.31 -16.91 0.14
N GLY A 124 -14.26 -17.29 1.00
CA GLY A 124 -14.27 -16.84 2.40
C GLY A 124 -13.06 -17.28 3.23
N MET A 125 -12.23 -18.17 2.70
CA MET A 125 -11.01 -18.71 3.30
C MET A 125 -9.72 -18.33 2.53
N ALA A 126 -9.82 -17.48 1.49
CA ALA A 126 -8.70 -17.21 0.59
C ALA A 126 -7.92 -15.95 1.01
N ASP A 127 -6.60 -16.12 1.09
CA ASP A 127 -5.62 -15.04 1.13
C ASP A 127 -5.70 -14.21 -0.18
N PRO A 128 -5.92 -12.88 -0.10
CA PRO A 128 -5.92 -12.01 -1.28
C PRO A 128 -4.52 -11.82 -1.90
N GLY A 129 -3.43 -12.10 -1.17
CA GLY A 129 -2.04 -11.93 -1.60
C GLY A 129 -1.74 -12.53 -2.99
N PRO A 130 -1.98 -13.83 -3.24
CA PRO A 130 -1.75 -14.46 -4.55
C PRO A 130 -2.51 -13.81 -5.72
N VAL A 131 -3.73 -13.31 -5.47
CA VAL A 131 -4.54 -12.60 -6.49
C VAL A 131 -3.89 -11.25 -6.80
N VAL A 132 -3.49 -10.51 -5.77
CA VAL A 132 -2.78 -9.23 -5.92
C VAL A 132 -1.48 -9.41 -6.70
N GLN A 133 -0.70 -10.45 -6.39
CA GLN A 133 0.58 -10.73 -7.05
C GLN A 133 0.44 -10.88 -8.57
N THR A 134 -0.69 -11.38 -9.04
CA THR A 134 -1.00 -11.53 -10.47
C THR A 134 -0.94 -10.19 -11.22
N PHE A 135 -1.33 -9.08 -10.59
CA PHE A 135 -1.33 -7.75 -11.21
C PHE A 135 0.07 -7.17 -11.43
N PHE A 136 1.08 -7.73 -10.75
CA PHE A 136 2.48 -7.31 -10.87
C PHE A 136 3.29 -8.32 -11.69
N ALA A 137 3.06 -9.61 -11.47
CA ALA A 137 3.82 -10.68 -12.11
C ALA A 137 3.41 -10.97 -13.56
N GLU A 138 2.14 -10.72 -13.94
CA GLU A 138 1.63 -11.08 -15.27
C GLU A 138 1.61 -9.88 -16.23
N PRO A 139 2.44 -9.87 -17.30
CA PRO A 139 2.58 -8.72 -18.19
C PRO A 139 1.27 -8.26 -18.84
N LEU A 140 0.40 -9.20 -19.23
CA LEU A 140 -0.90 -8.89 -19.84
C LEU A 140 -1.80 -8.14 -18.87
N VAL A 141 -1.92 -8.63 -17.63
CA VAL A 141 -2.76 -8.02 -16.58
C VAL A 141 -2.16 -6.67 -16.19
N ALA A 142 -0.85 -6.61 -15.95
CA ALA A 142 -0.14 -5.37 -15.63
C ALA A 142 -0.30 -4.29 -16.70
N ALA A 143 -0.41 -4.65 -17.99
CA ALA A 143 -0.56 -3.71 -19.10
C ALA A 143 -2.01 -3.23 -19.31
N THR A 144 -3.00 -4.03 -18.90
CA THR A 144 -4.42 -3.80 -19.24
C THR A 144 -5.30 -3.42 -18.06
N CYS A 145 -4.93 -3.86 -16.85
CA CYS A 145 -5.66 -3.68 -15.61
C CYS A 145 -4.82 -2.95 -14.55
N GLU A 146 -5.49 -2.25 -13.63
CA GLU A 146 -4.88 -1.67 -12.44
C GLU A 146 -5.67 -2.16 -11.22
N LEU A 147 -4.97 -2.71 -10.22
CA LEU A 147 -5.59 -3.05 -8.95
C LEU A 147 -6.04 -1.75 -8.26
N ASP A 148 -7.35 -1.53 -8.20
CA ASP A 148 -7.96 -0.33 -7.62
C ASP A 148 -7.96 -0.40 -6.09
N GLY A 149 -8.32 -1.56 -5.51
CA GLY A 149 -8.25 -1.81 -4.09
C GLY A 149 -8.78 -3.17 -3.65
N ILE A 150 -8.59 -3.47 -2.37
CA ILE A 150 -9.09 -4.66 -1.67
C ILE A 150 -10.18 -4.22 -0.71
N ILE A 151 -11.38 -4.78 -0.87
CA ILE A 151 -12.53 -4.52 -0.04
C ILE A 151 -12.82 -5.76 0.78
N THR A 152 -12.82 -5.63 2.10
CA THR A 152 -13.07 -6.73 3.03
C THR A 152 -14.45 -6.56 3.66
N VAL A 153 -15.35 -7.51 3.41
CA VAL A 153 -16.67 -7.56 4.08
C VAL A 153 -16.50 -8.22 5.44
N VAL A 154 -16.91 -7.52 6.50
CA VAL A 154 -16.76 -7.98 7.88
C VAL A 154 -18.14 -8.10 8.53
N ASP A 155 -18.40 -9.24 9.17
CA ASP A 155 -19.60 -9.45 9.98
C ASP A 155 -19.42 -8.82 11.37
N ALA A 156 -20.11 -7.71 11.65
CA ALA A 156 -20.01 -7.03 12.94
C ALA A 156 -20.36 -7.93 14.14
N LYS A 157 -21.26 -8.91 13.96
CA LYS A 157 -21.72 -9.78 15.05
C LYS A 157 -20.69 -10.82 15.45
N HIS A 158 -20.00 -11.39 14.47
CA HIS A 158 -19.14 -12.55 14.70
C HIS A 158 -17.64 -12.22 14.68
N ILE A 159 -17.23 -11.07 14.14
CA ILE A 159 -15.81 -10.75 13.94
C ILE A 159 -14.98 -10.83 15.23
N LEU A 160 -15.49 -10.34 16.37
CA LEU A 160 -14.76 -10.40 17.64
C LEU A 160 -14.48 -11.83 18.12
N GLN A 161 -15.25 -12.82 17.67
CA GLN A 161 -15.00 -14.23 17.97
C GLN A 161 -13.92 -14.79 17.04
N HIS A 162 -13.92 -14.39 15.77
CA HIS A 162 -12.92 -14.80 14.78
C HIS A 162 -11.55 -14.13 15.01
N LEU A 163 -11.50 -12.97 15.66
CA LEU A 163 -10.25 -12.28 16.04
C LEU A 163 -9.66 -12.77 17.38
N ARG A 164 -10.27 -13.74 18.05
CA ARG A 164 -9.72 -14.28 19.30
C ARG A 164 -8.67 -15.35 18.98
N PRO A 165 -7.44 -15.25 19.51
CA PRO A 165 -6.46 -16.31 19.34
C PRO A 165 -6.96 -17.58 20.05
N GLY A 166 -7.24 -18.61 19.26
CA GLY A 166 -7.56 -19.95 19.76
C GLY A 166 -6.39 -20.91 19.54
N ASN A 167 -6.35 -22.00 20.30
CA ASN A 167 -5.34 -23.06 20.15
C ASN A 167 -5.48 -23.68 18.74
N GLY A 168 -4.56 -23.33 17.83
CA GLY A 168 -4.54 -23.83 16.45
C GLY A 168 -5.47 -23.09 15.48
N VAL A 169 -5.93 -21.87 15.81
CA VAL A 169 -6.84 -21.08 14.95
C VAL A 169 -6.03 -20.20 13.99
N GLU A 170 -6.38 -20.27 12.71
CA GLU A 170 -5.82 -19.50 11.60
C GLU A 170 -6.14 -18.00 11.75
N TYR A 171 -5.15 -17.12 11.58
CA TYR A 171 -5.27 -15.65 11.69
C TYR A 171 -5.92 -15.00 10.47
N GLU A 172 -6.75 -15.75 9.76
CA GLU A 172 -7.18 -15.39 8.41
C GLU A 172 -8.03 -14.10 8.39
N CYS A 173 -8.90 -13.93 9.38
CA CYS A 173 -9.69 -12.70 9.50
C CYS A 173 -8.80 -11.47 9.81
N GLU A 174 -7.71 -11.65 10.56
CA GLU A 174 -6.76 -10.57 10.81
C GLU A 174 -6.05 -10.18 9.51
N GLU A 175 -5.58 -11.17 8.75
CA GLU A 175 -4.92 -10.95 7.46
C GLU A 175 -5.85 -10.28 6.44
N GLN A 176 -7.09 -10.77 6.28
CA GLN A 176 -8.08 -10.16 5.40
C GLN A 176 -8.36 -8.69 5.74
N ILE A 177 -8.38 -8.33 7.04
CA ILE A 177 -8.51 -6.92 7.48
C ILE A 177 -7.22 -6.13 7.22
N ALA A 178 -6.06 -6.75 7.39
CA ALA A 178 -4.76 -6.15 7.14
C ALA A 178 -4.53 -5.78 5.67
N PHE A 179 -5.00 -6.62 4.74
CA PHE A 179 -4.97 -6.31 3.31
C PHE A 179 -5.98 -5.25 2.88
N ALA A 180 -7.01 -5.01 3.69
CA ALA A 180 -8.14 -4.17 3.31
C ALA A 180 -7.71 -2.71 3.07
N ASP A 181 -8.03 -2.22 1.89
CA ASP A 181 -8.03 -0.78 1.61
C ASP A 181 -9.32 -0.13 2.15
N ARG A 182 -10.38 -0.94 2.25
CA ARG A 182 -11.68 -0.57 2.79
C ARG A 182 -12.35 -1.77 3.43
N VAL A 183 -12.96 -1.56 4.60
CA VAL A 183 -13.80 -2.55 5.27
C VAL A 183 -15.26 -2.14 5.13
N LEU A 184 -16.09 -3.06 4.65
CA LEU A 184 -17.55 -2.97 4.73
C LEU A 184 -17.99 -3.73 5.98
N LEU A 185 -18.28 -2.98 7.05
CA LEU A 185 -18.75 -3.54 8.30
C LEU A 185 -20.26 -3.78 8.21
N ASN A 186 -20.64 -5.01 7.89
CA ASN A 186 -22.01 -5.44 7.65
C ASN A 186 -22.67 -5.97 8.94
N LYS A 187 -23.99 -6.13 8.90
CA LYS A 187 -24.83 -6.66 10.01
C LYS A 187 -24.73 -5.82 11.29
N THR A 188 -24.56 -4.51 11.13
CA THR A 188 -24.50 -3.56 12.25
C THR A 188 -25.80 -3.49 13.05
N ASP A 189 -26.90 -3.94 12.48
CA ASP A 189 -28.20 -4.11 13.14
C ASP A 189 -28.23 -5.22 14.20
N LEU A 190 -27.28 -6.17 14.16
CA LEU A 190 -27.23 -7.32 15.09
C LEU A 190 -26.38 -7.08 16.33
N VAL A 191 -25.77 -5.89 16.45
CA VAL A 191 -24.85 -5.53 17.53
C VAL A 191 -25.28 -4.25 18.24
N SER A 192 -24.97 -4.19 19.53
CA SER A 192 -25.14 -2.98 20.34
C SER A 192 -24.12 -1.91 19.95
N SER A 193 -24.40 -0.64 20.30
CA SER A 193 -23.45 0.47 20.08
C SER A 193 -22.12 0.29 20.82
N THR A 194 -22.11 -0.46 21.93
CA THR A 194 -20.90 -0.81 22.67
C THR A 194 -20.07 -1.87 21.95
N GLU A 195 -20.69 -2.94 21.47
CA GLU A 195 -20.02 -3.96 20.66
C GLU A 195 -19.49 -3.36 19.36
N LEU A 196 -20.26 -2.49 18.70
CA LEU A 196 -19.85 -1.84 17.46
C LEU A 196 -18.57 -1.00 17.66
N LYS A 197 -18.48 -0.25 18.76
CA LYS A 197 -17.26 0.51 19.11
C LYS A 197 -16.05 -0.41 19.34
N GLU A 198 -16.27 -1.55 20.00
CA GLU A 198 -15.22 -2.56 20.19
C GLU A 198 -14.74 -3.14 18.86
N VAL A 199 -15.66 -3.48 17.96
CA VAL A 199 -15.36 -3.95 16.60
C VAL A 199 -14.54 -2.93 15.81
N HIS A 200 -14.95 -1.66 15.85
CA HIS A 200 -14.17 -0.58 15.22
C HIS A 200 -12.76 -0.47 15.78
N SER A 201 -12.62 -0.52 17.12
CA SER A 201 -11.31 -0.50 17.76
C SER A 201 -10.44 -1.65 17.28
N ARG A 202 -10.99 -2.88 17.24
CA ARG A 202 -10.23 -4.06 16.82
C ARG A 202 -9.81 -4.04 15.36
N ILE A 203 -10.70 -3.59 14.45
CA ILE A 203 -10.35 -3.41 13.04
C ILE A 203 -9.20 -2.40 12.89
N ARG A 204 -9.22 -1.34 13.70
CA ARG A 204 -8.17 -0.29 13.69
C ARG A 204 -6.86 -0.72 14.32
N ASP A 205 -6.89 -1.58 15.34
CA ASP A 205 -5.68 -2.17 15.93
C ASP A 205 -4.89 -2.95 14.87
N ILE A 206 -5.60 -3.71 14.02
CA ILE A 206 -5.01 -4.50 12.92
C ILE A 206 -4.57 -3.58 11.78
N ASN A 207 -5.49 -2.73 11.28
CA ASN A 207 -5.25 -1.86 10.14
C ASN A 207 -5.69 -0.43 10.46
N SER A 208 -4.75 0.36 10.94
CA SER A 208 -4.98 1.76 11.30
C SER A 208 -5.35 2.64 10.10
N ALA A 209 -4.92 2.26 8.88
CA ALA A 209 -5.14 3.03 7.65
C ALA A 209 -6.49 2.76 6.97
N VAL A 210 -7.25 1.77 7.42
CA VAL A 210 -8.45 1.31 6.70
C VAL A 210 -9.61 2.32 6.74
N SER A 211 -10.37 2.42 5.64
CA SER A 211 -11.67 3.10 5.66
C SER A 211 -12.76 2.11 6.06
N VAL A 212 -13.47 2.33 7.17
CA VAL A 212 -14.61 1.48 7.57
C VAL A 212 -15.91 2.14 7.13
N ILE A 213 -16.78 1.38 6.46
CA ILE A 213 -18.13 1.79 6.06
C ILE A 213 -19.11 0.82 6.71
N GLU A 214 -19.97 1.35 7.56
CA GLU A 214 -21.03 0.57 8.19
C GLU A 214 -22.18 0.35 7.21
N CYS A 215 -22.69 -0.87 7.16
CA CYS A 215 -23.86 -1.21 6.35
C CYS A 215 -24.73 -2.30 7.00
N GLN A 216 -25.92 -2.47 6.44
CA GLN A 216 -26.88 -3.50 6.78
C GLN A 216 -27.29 -4.19 5.49
N HIS A 217 -27.34 -5.52 5.49
CA HIS A 217 -27.61 -6.32 4.29
C HIS A 217 -26.74 -5.97 3.08
N CYS A 218 -25.50 -5.53 3.30
CA CYS A 218 -24.57 -5.08 2.25
C CYS A 218 -25.10 -3.95 1.34
N ARG A 219 -26.12 -3.19 1.78
CA ARG A 219 -26.62 -2.03 1.04
C ARG A 219 -25.63 -0.88 1.14
N VAL A 220 -24.87 -0.67 0.07
CA VAL A 220 -23.88 0.42 -0.06
C VAL A 220 -23.96 0.99 -1.48
N ASP A 221 -23.57 2.25 -1.64
CA ASP A 221 -23.41 2.84 -2.97
C ASP A 221 -22.30 2.08 -3.73
N PRO A 222 -22.57 1.48 -4.89
CA PRO A 222 -21.57 0.78 -5.71
C PRO A 222 -20.39 1.67 -6.12
N ALA A 223 -20.56 3.00 -6.14
CA ALA A 223 -19.45 3.93 -6.35
C ALA A 223 -18.41 3.89 -5.22
N LEU A 224 -18.75 3.34 -4.06
CA LEU A 224 -17.81 3.08 -2.95
C LEU A 224 -17.03 1.77 -3.14
N LEU A 225 -17.43 0.92 -4.09
CA LEU A 225 -16.69 -0.29 -4.44
C LEU A 225 -15.68 -0.07 -5.56
N LEU A 226 -15.76 1.07 -6.25
CA LEU A 226 -14.86 1.48 -7.31
C LEU A 226 -14.13 2.77 -6.96
N ASN A 227 -13.00 3.00 -7.63
CA ASN A 227 -12.15 4.14 -7.39
C ASN A 227 -11.87 4.27 -5.89
N VAL A 228 -11.54 3.15 -5.25
CA VAL A 228 -11.16 3.11 -3.83
C VAL A 228 -10.01 4.10 -3.59
N LYS A 229 -9.26 4.46 -4.66
CA LYS A 229 -8.19 5.47 -4.65
C LYS A 229 -7.25 5.16 -3.50
N THR A 230 -6.69 3.97 -3.57
CA THR A 230 -5.78 3.34 -2.60
C THR A 230 -4.64 4.22 -2.08
N PHE A 231 -4.36 5.34 -2.74
CA PHE A 231 -3.30 6.31 -2.47
C PHE A 231 -3.75 7.57 -1.70
N ASP A 232 -5.02 7.71 -1.33
CA ASP A 232 -5.51 8.88 -0.60
C ASP A 232 -5.17 8.82 0.91
N LEU A 233 -3.88 8.83 1.21
CA LEU A 233 -3.36 9.00 2.58
C LEU A 233 -3.82 10.33 3.19
N ASP A 234 -4.11 11.35 2.38
CA ASP A 234 -4.67 12.62 2.84
C ASP A 234 -6.07 12.44 3.45
N SER A 235 -6.90 11.55 2.89
CA SER A 235 -8.18 11.16 3.48
C SER A 235 -8.04 10.39 4.80
N ILE A 236 -6.97 9.60 4.96
CA ILE A 236 -6.69 8.88 6.21
C ILE A 236 -6.36 9.89 7.33
N LEU A 237 -5.48 10.86 7.06
CA LEU A 237 -5.07 11.85 8.05
C LEU A 237 -6.13 12.87 8.42
N LYS A 238 -6.98 13.27 7.45
CA LYS A 238 -8.13 14.14 7.75
C LYS A 238 -9.09 13.47 8.73
N ARG A 239 -9.22 12.15 8.67
CA ARG A 239 -10.06 11.36 9.57
C ARG A 239 -9.36 11.08 10.90
N GLN A 240 -8.04 10.91 10.87
CA GLN A 240 -7.23 10.59 12.04
C GLN A 240 -5.92 11.40 12.01
N PRO A 241 -5.91 12.62 12.57
CA PRO A 241 -4.69 13.43 12.67
C PRO A 241 -3.63 12.75 13.54
N ASP A 242 -4.07 11.93 14.51
CA ASP A 242 -3.19 11.17 15.41
C ASP A 242 -2.57 9.92 14.75
N PHE A 243 -2.96 9.57 13.51
CA PHE A 243 -2.47 8.40 12.78
C PHE A 243 -0.94 8.36 12.63
N LEU A 244 -0.31 9.54 12.57
CA LEU A 244 1.14 9.69 12.43
C LEU A 244 1.83 10.07 13.73
N GLN A 245 1.09 10.26 14.82
CA GLN A 245 1.70 10.70 16.07
C GLN A 245 2.61 9.60 16.61
N THR A 246 3.89 9.95 16.76
CA THR A 246 4.83 9.21 17.59
C THR A 246 4.28 9.18 19.02
N ASP A 247 4.21 8.02 19.67
CA ASP A 247 3.64 7.78 21.01
C ASP A 247 4.22 8.64 22.17
N LYS A 248 5.11 9.60 21.89
CA LYS A 248 5.69 10.52 22.88
C LYS A 248 4.73 11.57 23.44
N GLU A 249 3.54 11.78 22.87
CA GLU A 249 2.61 12.83 23.32
C GLU A 249 1.36 12.35 24.09
N LYS A 250 1.15 11.03 24.24
CA LYS A 250 -0.02 10.49 24.98
C LYS A 250 0.25 10.21 26.47
N SER A 251 0.90 11.14 27.18
CA SER A 251 0.88 11.14 28.65
C SER A 251 -0.28 12.02 29.13
N HIS A 252 -1.47 11.42 29.27
CA HIS A 252 -2.62 12.11 29.87
C HIS A 252 -2.37 12.42 31.36
N GLU A 253 -2.18 13.70 31.66
CA GLU A 253 -2.37 14.28 32.99
C GLU A 253 -3.87 14.24 33.34
N HIS A 254 -4.25 13.42 34.32
CA HIS A 254 -5.54 13.57 35.00
C HIS A 254 -5.34 13.84 36.49
N SER A 255 -5.57 15.11 36.82
CA SER A 255 -5.77 15.67 38.16
C SER A 255 -6.78 14.86 38.97
N HIS A 256 -6.35 14.26 40.08
CA HIS A 256 -7.25 13.68 41.08
C HIS A 256 -7.44 14.66 42.25
N GLY A 257 -8.65 15.23 42.32
CA GLY A 257 -9.20 15.86 43.52
C GLY A 257 -9.57 14.82 44.57
N GLU A 258 -9.35 15.21 45.82
CA GLU A 258 -9.45 14.41 47.04
C GLU A 258 -10.87 13.89 47.32
N HIS A 259 -11.01 12.59 47.58
CA HIS A 259 -12.05 12.08 48.47
C HIS A 259 -11.51 10.91 49.30
N MET A 260 -11.48 11.12 50.61
CA MET A 260 -11.10 10.15 51.64
C MET A 260 -12.16 9.07 51.83
N HIS A 261 -11.75 7.81 52.02
CA HIS A 261 -12.27 6.90 53.04
C HIS A 261 -11.29 5.74 53.32
N GLU A 262 -11.09 5.47 54.61
CA GLU A 262 -10.08 4.59 55.21
C GLU A 262 -10.43 3.08 55.22
N HIS A 263 -9.41 2.29 54.86
CA HIS A 263 -8.94 0.97 55.33
C HIS A 263 -9.88 -0.08 55.97
N LYS A 264 -9.81 -1.33 55.45
CA LYS A 264 -8.97 -2.42 56.02
C LYS A 264 -8.85 -3.69 55.15
N THR A 265 -7.59 -3.91 54.72
CA THR A 265 -6.77 -5.15 54.62
C THR A 265 -7.11 -6.36 53.72
N GLU A 266 -6.07 -6.66 52.91
CA GLU A 266 -5.60 -7.93 52.33
C GLU A 266 -6.16 -8.40 50.98
N GLY A 267 -5.39 -8.08 49.94
CA GLY A 267 -5.52 -8.59 48.57
C GLY A 267 -4.55 -7.86 47.66
N GLU A 268 -3.34 -8.38 47.50
CA GLU A 268 -2.37 -7.90 46.52
C GLU A 268 -2.96 -8.01 45.11
N GLN A 269 -3.42 -6.87 44.55
CA GLN A 269 -3.77 -6.76 43.15
C GLN A 269 -2.66 -6.01 42.42
N HIS A 270 -1.85 -6.77 41.70
CA HIS A 270 -1.00 -6.27 40.64
C HIS A 270 -1.87 -5.56 39.59
N HIS A 271 -1.86 -4.23 39.57
CA HIS A 271 -2.30 -3.48 38.40
C HIS A 271 -1.23 -3.63 37.31
N THR A 272 -1.37 -4.66 36.50
CA THR A 272 -0.60 -4.83 35.28
C THR A 272 -1.06 -3.80 34.25
N GLY A 273 -0.11 -2.99 33.76
CA GLY A 273 -0.35 -2.05 32.69
C GLY A 273 -0.96 -2.75 31.46
N HIS A 274 -1.95 -2.09 30.84
CA HIS A 274 -2.61 -2.53 29.63
C HIS A 274 -1.61 -2.67 28.46
N LYS A 275 -0.93 -3.82 28.38
CA LYS A 275 -0.27 -4.28 27.16
C LYS A 275 -1.32 -4.98 26.30
N HIS A 276 -1.90 -4.25 25.36
CA HIS A 276 -2.72 -4.83 24.29
C HIS A 276 -1.80 -5.58 23.29
N LYS A 277 -1.30 -6.77 23.65
CA LYS A 277 -0.62 -7.70 22.73
C LYS A 277 -1.48 -8.96 22.54
N HIS A 278 -2.58 -8.83 21.81
CA HIS A 278 -3.47 -9.97 21.54
C HIS A 278 -3.73 -10.25 20.05
N SER A 279 -3.18 -9.44 19.14
CA SER A 279 -3.27 -9.68 17.70
C SER A 279 -1.86 -9.95 17.15
N LEU A 280 -1.75 -10.94 16.26
CA LEU A 280 -0.48 -11.27 15.59
C LEU A 280 -0.15 -10.20 14.56
N VAL A 281 -1.19 -9.66 13.91
CA VAL A 281 -1.09 -8.63 12.89
C VAL A 281 -1.31 -7.25 13.50
N SER A 282 -0.48 -6.29 13.13
CA SER A 282 -0.58 -4.91 13.60
C SER A 282 -0.16 -3.93 12.52
N SER A 283 -0.30 -2.64 12.79
CA SER A 283 0.14 -1.58 11.88
C SER A 283 1.07 -0.56 12.54
N VAL A 284 2.07 -0.13 11.78
CA VAL A 284 3.07 0.88 12.17
C VAL A 284 2.98 2.05 11.19
N GLY A 285 2.38 3.16 11.65
CA GLY A 285 2.38 4.44 10.95
C GLY A 285 3.61 5.28 11.31
N LEU A 286 4.24 5.92 10.30
CA LEU A 286 5.41 6.79 10.44
C LEU A 286 5.23 8.08 9.64
N SER A 287 5.77 9.19 10.16
CA SER A 287 5.88 10.44 9.40
C SER A 287 7.18 11.16 9.67
N LEU A 288 7.78 11.71 8.60
CA LEU A 288 8.95 12.58 8.68
C LEU A 288 8.73 13.86 7.85
N PRO A 289 9.06 15.04 8.38
CA PRO A 289 9.02 16.28 7.62
C PRO A 289 10.20 16.40 6.64
N ASP A 290 11.32 15.73 6.92
CA ASP A 290 12.53 15.82 6.13
C ASP A 290 12.34 15.19 4.73
N PRO A 291 12.93 15.78 3.68
CA PRO A 291 12.91 15.18 2.35
C PRO A 291 13.75 13.90 2.32
N ILE A 292 13.35 12.97 1.47
CA ILE A 292 13.89 11.61 1.37
C ILE A 292 14.58 11.42 0.01
N LEU A 293 15.65 10.62 0.00
CA LEU A 293 16.28 10.11 -1.21
C LEU A 293 15.56 8.83 -1.64
N VAL A 294 14.96 8.82 -2.83
CA VAL A 294 14.23 7.65 -3.34
C VAL A 294 15.14 6.43 -3.47
N ALA A 295 16.40 6.62 -3.86
CA ALA A 295 17.35 5.52 -3.98
C ALA A 295 17.60 4.79 -2.65
N LEU A 296 17.83 5.54 -1.56
CA LEU A 296 17.99 4.95 -0.22
C LEU A 296 16.71 4.28 0.27
N LEU A 297 15.55 4.87 -0.06
CA LEU A 297 14.25 4.31 0.29
C LEU A 297 13.99 2.98 -0.45
N GLU A 298 14.27 2.91 -1.75
CA GLU A 298 14.11 1.70 -2.56
C GLU A 298 15.06 0.59 -2.07
N GLU A 299 16.33 0.91 -1.83
CA GLU A 299 17.32 -0.02 -1.27
C GLU A 299 16.89 -0.55 0.11
N TRP A 300 16.47 0.33 1.01
CA TRP A 300 15.99 -0.07 2.34
C TRP A 300 14.71 -0.92 2.28
N ILE A 301 13.78 -0.62 1.36
CA ILE A 301 12.59 -1.44 1.18
C ILE A 301 12.97 -2.82 0.63
N ASP A 302 13.88 -2.90 -0.34
CA ASP A 302 14.35 -4.18 -0.88
C ASP A 302 14.98 -5.04 0.23
N ASP A 303 15.85 -4.47 1.07
CA ASP A 303 16.44 -5.16 2.23
C ASP A 303 15.36 -5.71 3.18
N ILE A 304 14.37 -4.88 3.53
CA ILE A 304 13.25 -5.31 4.37
C ILE A 304 12.45 -6.43 3.72
N LEU A 305 12.22 -6.37 2.41
CA LEU A 305 11.44 -7.39 1.70
C LEU A 305 12.17 -8.72 1.62
N GLU A 306 13.51 -8.70 1.58
CA GLU A 306 14.32 -9.92 1.65
C GLU A 306 14.31 -10.56 3.04
N THR A 307 14.31 -9.77 4.11
CA THR A 307 14.40 -10.30 5.48
C THR A 307 13.05 -10.55 6.15
N GLU A 308 12.05 -9.70 5.86
CA GLU A 308 10.76 -9.64 6.57
C GLU A 308 9.55 -9.71 5.61
N GLY A 309 9.77 -9.95 4.31
CA GLY A 309 8.71 -9.85 3.29
C GLY A 309 7.50 -10.78 3.50
N ASP A 310 7.67 -11.92 4.18
CA ASP A 310 6.58 -12.84 4.51
C ASP A 310 5.67 -12.33 5.64
N ASP A 311 6.25 -11.53 6.55
CA ASP A 311 5.52 -10.93 7.68
C ASP A 311 4.88 -9.60 7.30
N LEU A 312 5.36 -8.94 6.24
CA LEU A 312 4.71 -7.76 5.67
C LEU A 312 3.51 -8.15 4.83
N LEU A 313 2.32 -7.73 5.23
CA LEU A 313 1.09 -8.02 4.48
C LEU A 313 0.78 -6.86 3.53
N ARG A 314 0.78 -5.63 4.05
CA ARG A 314 0.47 -4.45 3.25
C ARG A 314 1.27 -3.25 3.72
N TYR A 315 1.75 -2.45 2.78
CA TYR A 315 2.37 -1.18 3.11
C TYR A 315 2.13 -0.15 2.02
N LYS A 316 2.12 1.13 2.43
CA LYS A 316 1.82 2.26 1.55
C LYS A 316 2.56 3.51 1.98
N GLY A 317 2.81 4.38 1.00
CA GLY A 317 3.55 5.60 1.23
C GLY A 317 3.28 6.75 0.31
N VAL A 318 3.44 7.95 0.86
CA VAL A 318 3.61 9.22 0.14
C VAL A 318 4.90 9.85 0.64
N VAL A 319 5.79 10.19 -0.28
CA VAL A 319 7.16 10.63 0.01
C VAL A 319 7.36 12.06 -0.45
N ASN A 320 7.91 12.88 0.45
CA ASN A 320 8.51 14.16 0.13
C ASN A 320 9.92 13.91 -0.41
N VAL A 321 10.09 13.94 -1.73
CA VAL A 321 11.38 13.66 -2.37
C VAL A 321 12.21 14.93 -2.49
N ALA A 322 13.50 14.83 -2.17
CA ALA A 322 14.42 15.95 -2.27
C ALA A 322 14.50 16.50 -3.72
N GLY A 323 14.36 17.81 -3.90
CA GLY A 323 14.47 18.44 -5.22
C GLY A 323 13.29 18.19 -6.19
N ILE A 324 12.23 17.51 -5.76
CA ILE A 324 11.07 17.20 -6.61
C ILE A 324 9.77 17.76 -5.99
N ASP A 325 9.00 18.49 -6.80
CA ASP A 325 7.69 19.04 -6.41
C ASP A 325 6.52 18.06 -6.52
N LYS A 326 6.76 16.88 -7.11
CA LYS A 326 5.81 15.77 -7.19
C LYS A 326 5.85 14.92 -5.93
N LYS A 327 4.70 14.40 -5.52
CA LYS A 327 4.61 13.30 -4.56
C LYS A 327 5.20 12.05 -5.22
N TYR A 328 6.06 11.32 -4.52
CA TYR A 328 6.34 9.94 -4.89
C TYR A 328 5.44 9.05 -4.03
N VAL A 329 4.65 8.18 -4.67
CA VAL A 329 3.73 7.28 -3.99
C VAL A 329 4.15 5.85 -4.23
N PHE A 330 4.08 5.03 -3.19
CA PHE A 330 4.33 3.62 -3.32
C PHE A 330 3.32 2.79 -2.55
N GLN A 331 3.27 1.53 -2.92
CA GLN A 331 2.57 0.50 -2.17
C GLN A 331 3.25 -0.84 -2.38
N GLY A 332 3.00 -1.74 -1.45
CA GLY A 332 3.33 -3.13 -1.66
C GLY A 332 2.45 -4.09 -0.87
N VAL A 333 2.51 -5.34 -1.32
CA VAL A 333 1.78 -6.49 -0.79
C VAL A 333 2.76 -7.64 -0.74
N HIS A 334 3.05 -8.14 0.45
CA HIS A 334 4.18 -9.03 0.68
C HIS A 334 5.47 -8.47 0.05
N THR A 335 6.24 -9.34 -0.61
CA THR A 335 7.49 -9.05 -1.30
C THR A 335 7.35 -8.15 -2.53
N LEU A 336 6.13 -7.76 -2.93
CA LEU A 336 5.92 -6.93 -4.11
C LEU A 336 5.86 -5.45 -3.76
N PHE A 337 6.83 -4.70 -4.26
CA PHE A 337 6.88 -3.24 -4.17
C PHE A 337 6.61 -2.57 -5.52
N LYS A 338 5.94 -1.41 -5.48
CA LYS A 338 5.82 -0.53 -6.63
C LYS A 338 5.68 0.93 -6.21
N GLY A 339 6.59 1.76 -6.71
CA GLY A 339 6.52 3.21 -6.59
C GLY A 339 6.31 3.93 -7.93
N ARG A 340 5.78 5.14 -7.86
CA ARG A 340 5.65 6.07 -9.00
C ARG A 340 5.56 7.51 -8.52
N PHE A 341 5.98 8.46 -9.35
CA PHE A 341 5.61 9.86 -9.15
C PHE A 341 4.13 10.09 -9.49
N ALA A 342 3.44 10.83 -8.61
CA ALA A 342 2.05 11.22 -8.75
C ALA A 342 1.94 12.74 -8.99
N ASP A 343 0.83 13.34 -8.57
CA ASP A 343 0.57 14.76 -8.70
C ASP A 343 1.56 15.62 -7.90
N ASN A 344 1.65 16.89 -8.29
CA ASN A 344 2.38 17.89 -7.51
C ASN A 344 1.74 18.07 -6.13
N TRP A 345 2.56 18.43 -5.14
CA TRP A 345 2.05 18.95 -3.87
C TRP A 345 1.16 20.17 -4.12
N ALA A 346 -0.03 20.19 -3.51
CA ALA A 346 -0.96 21.31 -3.70
C ALA A 346 -0.42 22.59 -3.04
N PRO A 347 -0.83 23.80 -3.51
CA PRO A 347 -0.42 25.04 -2.89
C PRO A 347 -0.81 25.09 -1.40
N GLY A 348 0.17 25.29 -0.51
CA GLY A 348 -0.03 25.32 0.94
C GLY A 348 -0.14 23.94 1.61
N GLU A 349 -0.04 22.85 0.85
CA GLU A 349 0.04 21.51 1.42
C GLU A 349 1.37 21.29 2.14
N LYS A 350 1.31 20.74 3.36
CA LYS A 350 2.51 20.38 4.12
C LYS A 350 3.21 19.23 3.42
N ARG A 351 4.45 19.46 2.95
CA ARG A 351 5.29 18.42 2.37
C ARG A 351 5.89 17.57 3.48
N GLU A 352 5.38 16.37 3.63
CA GLU A 352 5.87 15.40 4.59
C GLU A 352 5.79 13.99 4.02
N THR A 353 6.75 13.18 4.40
CA THR A 353 6.76 11.77 4.09
C THR A 353 5.92 11.02 5.12
N ARG A 354 5.11 10.08 4.67
CA ARG A 354 4.12 9.36 5.47
C ARG A 354 3.99 7.93 4.99
N PHE A 355 4.06 6.98 5.93
CA PHE A 355 4.00 5.55 5.65
C PHE A 355 3.14 4.80 6.63
N VAL A 356 2.66 3.65 6.16
CA VAL A 356 2.07 2.64 7.02
C VAL A 356 2.57 1.28 6.58
N PHE A 357 3.08 0.51 7.54
CA PHE A 357 3.34 -0.92 7.42
C PHE A 357 2.26 -1.68 8.18
N ILE A 358 1.79 -2.78 7.61
CA ILE A 358 0.78 -3.65 8.19
C ILE A 358 1.29 -5.06 8.01
N GLY A 359 1.43 -5.79 9.11
CA GLY A 359 2.11 -7.07 9.09
C GLY A 359 2.18 -7.73 10.46
N LYS A 360 2.81 -8.89 10.47
CA LYS A 360 3.03 -9.72 11.66
C LYS A 360 4.31 -9.25 12.35
N ASN A 361 4.31 -9.27 13.68
CA ASN A 361 5.52 -9.04 14.49
C ASN A 361 6.33 -7.77 14.16
N LEU A 362 5.70 -6.71 13.66
CA LEU A 362 6.39 -5.50 13.20
C LEU A 362 7.24 -4.85 14.31
N ASP A 363 8.50 -4.54 13.98
CA ASP A 363 9.39 -3.75 14.84
C ASP A 363 9.31 -2.26 14.47
N ARG A 364 8.58 -1.49 15.29
CA ARG A 364 8.43 -0.04 15.08
C ARG A 364 9.77 0.69 15.17
N GLU A 365 10.67 0.29 16.06
CA GLU A 365 11.94 1.00 16.25
C GLU A 365 12.83 0.80 15.02
N ALA A 366 13.00 -0.45 14.57
CA ALA A 366 13.76 -0.78 13.36
C ALA A 366 13.19 -0.09 12.11
N LEU A 367 11.86 -0.11 11.91
CA LEU A 367 11.21 0.58 10.79
C LEU A 367 11.41 2.10 10.85
N THR A 368 11.42 2.68 12.05
CA THR A 368 11.66 4.13 12.23
C THR A 368 13.10 4.50 11.92
N GLU A 369 14.06 3.71 12.40
CA GLU A 369 15.49 3.93 12.19
C GLU A 369 15.86 3.79 10.71
N GLY A 370 15.41 2.72 10.06
CA GLY A 370 15.61 2.51 8.64
C GLY A 370 15.04 3.66 7.80
N PHE A 371 13.86 4.15 8.17
CA PHE A 371 13.31 5.30 7.46
C PHE A 371 14.08 6.61 7.70
N LEU A 372 14.56 6.85 8.93
CA LEU A 372 15.40 8.01 9.25
C LEU A 372 16.74 8.00 8.49
N ALA A 373 17.25 6.83 8.13
CA ALA A 373 18.47 6.65 7.33
C ALA A 373 18.26 7.08 5.86
N CYS A 374 17.02 7.07 5.35
CA CYS A 374 16.69 7.46 3.97
C CYS A 374 16.68 8.98 3.74
N ARG A 375 16.93 9.79 4.78
CA ARG A 375 16.84 11.25 4.68
C ARG A 375 17.89 11.83 3.74
N ALA A 376 17.46 12.79 2.93
CA ALA A 376 18.36 13.56 2.12
C ALA A 376 19.28 14.42 2.99
N THR A 377 20.58 14.25 2.83
CA THR A 377 21.59 15.09 3.48
C THR A 377 21.45 16.54 3.01
N LYS A 378 21.39 17.48 3.95
CA LYS A 378 21.28 18.92 3.63
C LYS A 378 22.59 19.49 3.08
N ASP A 379 23.72 18.94 3.53
CA ASP A 379 25.07 19.39 3.18
C ASP A 379 25.74 18.41 2.22
N LEU A 380 25.55 18.63 0.92
CA LEU A 380 26.25 17.88 -0.12
C LEU A 380 27.75 18.20 -0.11
N ARG A 381 28.60 17.16 -0.23
CA ARG A 381 30.07 17.29 -0.22
C ARG A 381 30.64 18.14 -1.35
N PHE A 382 29.95 18.20 -2.49
CA PHE A 382 30.42 18.88 -3.69
C PHE A 382 29.44 19.95 -4.20
N ARG A 383 29.96 20.92 -4.96
CA ARG A 383 29.22 22.05 -5.53
C ARG A 383 29.18 21.96 -7.06
N VAL A 384 28.26 22.72 -7.66
CA VAL A 384 28.24 22.90 -9.12
C VAL A 384 29.57 23.50 -9.57
N GLY A 385 30.19 22.87 -10.57
CA GLY A 385 31.51 23.21 -11.08
C GLY A 385 32.65 22.34 -10.53
N ASP A 386 32.43 21.59 -9.45
CA ASP A 386 33.47 20.73 -8.89
C ASP A 386 33.78 19.54 -9.80
N ARG A 387 35.07 19.20 -9.87
CA ARG A 387 35.60 18.03 -10.59
C ARG A 387 35.54 16.80 -9.70
N VAL A 388 34.89 15.75 -10.18
CA VAL A 388 34.67 14.51 -9.43
C VAL A 388 34.94 13.27 -10.28
N MET A 389 35.16 12.16 -9.60
CA MET A 389 35.10 10.82 -10.18
C MET A 389 33.75 10.23 -9.82
N ALA A 390 32.98 9.82 -10.82
CA ALA A 390 31.66 9.23 -10.66
C ALA A 390 31.66 7.76 -11.10
N ASN A 391 31.08 6.90 -10.28
CA ASN A 391 30.92 5.49 -10.59
C ASN A 391 29.83 5.32 -11.67
N THR A 392 30.18 4.60 -12.74
CA THR A 392 29.32 4.37 -13.90
C THR A 392 28.87 2.91 -14.03
N GLY A 393 29.03 2.12 -12.97
CA GLY A 393 28.74 0.68 -12.96
C GLY A 393 29.88 -0.10 -13.61
N ASP A 394 29.58 -0.77 -14.73
CA ASP A 394 30.51 -1.69 -15.40
C ASP A 394 31.79 -1.00 -15.91
N ASP A 395 31.71 0.27 -16.29
CA ASP A 395 32.86 1.07 -16.75
C ASP A 395 33.70 1.63 -15.59
N GLY A 396 33.33 1.36 -14.34
CA GLY A 396 34.01 1.86 -13.15
C GLY A 396 33.88 3.39 -12.96
N PHE A 397 34.89 4.01 -12.35
CA PHE A 397 34.89 5.44 -12.07
C PHE A 397 35.38 6.26 -13.27
N GLN A 398 34.59 7.25 -13.71
CA GLN A 398 34.93 8.19 -14.76
C GLN A 398 34.98 9.63 -14.25
N ALA A 399 35.88 10.44 -14.80
CA ALA A 399 35.98 11.85 -14.46
C ALA A 399 34.83 12.66 -15.07
N GLY A 400 34.35 13.65 -14.33
CA GLY A 400 33.32 14.56 -14.78
C GLY A 400 33.23 15.81 -13.91
N THR A 401 32.24 16.64 -14.24
CA THR A 401 31.97 17.90 -13.56
C THR A 401 30.53 17.92 -13.08
N ILE A 402 30.30 18.34 -11.84
CA ILE A 402 28.93 18.51 -11.33
C ILE A 402 28.30 19.72 -12.02
N VAL A 403 27.17 19.49 -12.69
CA VAL A 403 26.45 20.53 -13.44
C VAL A 403 25.19 21.02 -12.74
N GLN A 404 24.60 20.19 -11.87
CA GLN A 404 23.40 20.55 -11.13
C GLN A 404 23.30 19.72 -9.84
N LEU A 405 22.70 20.31 -8.81
CA LEU A 405 22.34 19.63 -7.57
C LEU A 405 20.84 19.34 -7.53
N TRP A 406 20.44 18.24 -6.90
CA TRP A 406 19.03 17.87 -6.70
C TRP A 406 18.21 17.78 -7.99
N GLU A 407 18.83 17.30 -9.07
CA GLU A 407 18.14 17.11 -10.34
C GLU A 407 17.46 15.73 -10.36
N GLN A 408 16.14 15.72 -10.62
CA GLN A 408 15.34 14.49 -10.67
C GLN A 408 15.46 13.63 -9.40
N GLY A 409 15.59 14.26 -8.23
CA GLY A 409 15.66 13.53 -6.95
C GLY A 409 17.07 13.08 -6.56
N ASN A 410 18.06 13.30 -7.42
CA ASN A 410 19.43 12.86 -7.22
C ASN A 410 20.31 14.00 -6.71
N PRO A 411 21.19 13.77 -5.71
CA PRO A 411 22.12 14.76 -5.20
C PRO A 411 22.92 15.47 -6.28
N TYR A 412 23.47 14.73 -7.25
CA TYR A 412 24.35 15.28 -8.29
C TYR A 412 23.95 14.85 -9.69
N ALA A 413 23.88 15.82 -10.59
CA ALA A 413 23.96 15.60 -12.02
C ALA A 413 25.40 15.88 -12.47
N ILE A 414 26.02 14.90 -13.13
CA ILE A 414 27.44 14.92 -13.48
C ILE A 414 27.56 14.81 -15.00
N GLN A 415 28.23 15.79 -15.59
CA GLN A 415 28.63 15.77 -16.99
C GLN A 415 30.00 15.09 -17.08
N LEU A 416 30.05 13.86 -17.60
CA LEU A 416 31.29 13.13 -17.81
C LEU A 416 32.12 13.78 -18.92
N ASP A 417 33.44 13.61 -18.84
CA ASP A 417 34.38 14.11 -19.87
C ASP A 417 34.17 13.43 -21.22
N SER A 418 33.56 12.23 -21.23
CA SER A 418 33.11 11.53 -22.43
C SER A 418 31.90 12.18 -23.12
N GLY A 419 31.28 13.18 -22.51
CA GLY A 419 30.10 13.88 -23.04
C GLY A 419 28.75 13.31 -22.57
N ARG A 420 28.73 12.17 -21.86
CA ARG A 420 27.51 11.61 -21.26
C ARG A 420 27.15 12.30 -19.95
N LYS A 421 25.86 12.63 -19.76
CA LYS A 421 25.32 13.10 -18.47
C LYS A 421 24.81 11.91 -17.66
N ILE A 422 25.17 11.85 -16.39
CA ILE A 422 24.73 10.82 -15.44
C ILE A 422 24.22 11.46 -14.15
N TRP A 423 23.55 10.68 -13.31
CA TRP A 423 23.08 11.11 -12.00
C TRP A 423 23.65 10.19 -10.93
N ALA A 424 24.20 10.77 -9.88
CA ALA A 424 24.61 10.02 -8.70
C ALA A 424 23.44 9.99 -7.71
N PRO A 425 22.89 8.81 -7.38
CA PRO A 425 21.68 8.69 -6.57
C PRO A 425 21.88 9.00 -5.09
N VAL A 426 23.12 8.85 -4.58
CA VAL A 426 23.48 9.10 -3.18
C VAL A 426 24.84 9.81 -3.13
N ASP A 427 25.04 10.66 -2.13
CA ASP A 427 26.30 11.33 -1.85
C ASP A 427 27.27 10.44 -1.03
N GLU A 428 27.75 9.37 -1.65
CA GLU A 428 28.70 8.43 -1.02
C GLU A 428 30.01 8.31 -1.78
N VAL A 429 31.09 8.00 -1.06
CA VAL A 429 32.43 7.82 -1.65
C VAL A 429 32.45 6.72 -2.72
N GLY A 430 31.62 5.68 -2.57
CA GLY A 430 31.49 4.58 -3.53
C GLY A 430 30.83 4.98 -4.85
N LEU A 431 30.12 6.11 -4.89
CA LEU A 431 29.42 6.61 -6.08
C LEU A 431 30.06 7.88 -6.63
N VAL A 432 30.45 8.81 -5.77
CA VAL A 432 31.08 10.09 -6.13
C VAL A 432 32.22 10.39 -5.15
N ARG A 433 33.40 10.65 -5.70
CA ARG A 433 34.58 11.04 -4.93
C ARG A 433 35.33 12.18 -5.60
N ALA A 434 36.14 12.90 -4.83
CA ALA A 434 36.96 13.99 -5.37
C ALA A 434 37.91 13.46 -6.45
N LEU A 435 38.11 14.23 -7.52
CA LEU A 435 39.18 13.96 -8.47
C LEU A 435 40.51 14.28 -7.78
N GLU A 436 41.32 13.27 -7.49
CA GLU A 436 42.68 13.48 -6.99
C GLU A 436 43.49 14.22 -8.05
N VAL A 437 43.71 15.53 -7.83
CA VAL A 437 44.68 16.28 -8.62
C VAL A 437 46.04 15.79 -8.17
N GLN A 438 46.74 15.05 -9.03
CA GLN A 438 48.16 14.78 -8.81
C GLN A 438 48.89 16.13 -8.71
N GLN A 439 49.24 16.55 -7.49
CA GLN A 439 50.19 17.63 -7.26
C GLN A 439 51.58 17.14 -7.69
N GLN A 440 51.82 17.09 -8.99
CA GLN A 440 53.11 16.84 -9.61
C GLN A 440 53.59 18.10 -10.37
N GLU A 441 53.49 19.29 -9.77
CA GLU A 441 54.12 20.49 -10.36
C GLU A 441 54.33 21.63 -9.36
N GLU A 442 54.94 21.35 -8.19
CA GLU A 442 55.47 22.45 -7.34
C GLU A 442 56.71 22.05 -6.51
N LYS A 443 57.61 21.24 -7.10
CA LYS A 443 58.94 20.94 -6.54
C LYS A 443 60.09 21.33 -7.49
N THR A 444 60.08 22.56 -8.00
CA THR A 444 61.29 23.19 -8.59
C THR A 444 61.15 24.71 -8.70
N ARG A 445 60.98 25.40 -7.57
CA ARG A 445 61.51 26.77 -7.45
C ARG A 445 62.32 26.86 -6.18
N GLN A 446 63.62 27.04 -6.37
CA GLN A 446 64.66 27.14 -5.34
C GLN A 446 64.32 28.24 -4.32
N PRO A 447 64.73 28.08 -3.04
CA PRO A 447 64.62 29.15 -2.07
C PRO A 447 65.69 30.23 -2.37
N LEU A 448 65.27 31.46 -2.65
CA LEU A 448 66.12 32.63 -2.49
C LEU A 448 65.69 33.35 -1.20
N ALA A 449 66.46 33.12 -0.14
CA ALA A 449 66.63 34.02 1.01
C ALA A 449 68.07 33.78 1.49
N MET A 450 68.92 34.75 1.80
CA MET A 450 68.67 36.01 2.51
C MET A 450 69.72 37.07 2.11
N VAL A 451 69.31 38.33 1.97
CA VAL A 451 70.20 39.47 2.23
C VAL A 451 69.84 40.00 3.61
N HIS A 452 70.79 39.88 4.54
CA HIS A 452 70.71 40.50 5.86
C HIS A 452 70.92 42.01 5.74
N ILE A 453 70.00 42.82 6.26
CA ILE A 453 70.29 44.16 6.77
C ILE A 453 69.58 44.29 8.12
N LEU A 454 70.38 44.44 9.19
CA LEU A 454 69.97 44.90 10.51
C LEU A 454 70.56 46.30 10.69
N ALA A 455 69.73 47.23 11.17
CA ALA A 455 70.02 48.56 11.74
C ALA A 455 70.73 49.59 10.84
#